data_AF-A0A661T5K0-F1
#
_entry.id   AF-A0A661T5K0-F1
#
_cell.length_a   1.000
_cell.length_b   1.000
_cell.length_c   1.000
_cell.angle_alpha   90.00
_cell.angle_beta   90.00
_cell.angle_gamma   90.00
#
_symmetry.space_group_name_H-M   'P 1'
#
loop_
_entity.id
_entity.type
_entity.pdbx_description
1 polymer ?
#
loop_
_entity_poly.entity_id
_entity_poly.type
_entity_poly.pdbx_seq_one_letter_code
_entity_poly.pdbx_strand_id
1 'polypeptide(L)'
;MKCPHCGEEIPGSACPYCGSMNPESAAYCMTCGAFLGEREADGIAEEDEFDLENRELCPDGLCTGIIVKGRCTECGRTPEEAAGADASEAPGPAAE
;
A
#
# COMPACT_ATOMS: atom_id res chain seq x y z
N MET A 1 -24.87 -9.63 -9.05
CA MET A 1 -24.39 -8.96 -10.28
C MET A 1 -23.22 -9.79 -10.79
N LYS A 2 -23.13 -10.03 -12.09
CA LYS A 2 -22.09 -10.93 -12.63
C LYS A 2 -20.79 -10.21 -12.89
N CYS A 3 -19.67 -10.81 -12.47
CA CYS A 3 -18.35 -10.36 -12.88
C CYS A 3 -18.20 -10.49 -14.40
N PRO A 4 -17.84 -9.43 -15.15
CA PRO A 4 -17.69 -9.51 -16.60
C PRO A 4 -16.48 -10.34 -17.05
N HIS A 5 -15.56 -10.69 -16.14
CA HIS A 5 -14.34 -11.43 -16.46
C HIS A 5 -14.47 -12.94 -16.24
N CYS A 6 -15.06 -13.35 -15.12
CA CYS A 6 -15.20 -14.77 -14.76
C CYS A 6 -16.65 -15.27 -14.71
N GLY A 7 -17.64 -14.37 -14.75
CA GLY A 7 -19.06 -14.72 -14.69
C GLY A 7 -19.61 -15.05 -13.30
N GLU A 8 -18.77 -15.05 -12.27
CA GLU A 8 -19.15 -15.30 -10.88
C GLU A 8 -20.22 -14.31 -10.38
N GLU A 9 -21.13 -14.78 -9.52
CA GLU A 9 -22.15 -13.93 -8.91
C GLU A 9 -21.57 -13.16 -7.72
N ILE A 10 -21.63 -11.83 -7.81
CA ILE A 10 -21.23 -10.91 -6.75
C ILE A 10 -22.50 -10.36 -6.09
N PRO A 11 -22.67 -10.47 -4.77
CA PRO A 11 -23.79 -9.82 -4.09
C PRO A 11 -23.70 -8.31 -4.29
N GLY A 12 -24.84 -7.70 -4.57
CA GLY A 12 -24.86 -6.29 -4.92
C GLY A 12 -26.23 -5.66 -4.70
N SER A 13 -26.22 -4.37 -4.44
CA SER A 13 -27.39 -3.56 -4.17
C SER A 13 -27.46 -2.39 -5.14
N ALA A 14 -28.67 -1.86 -5.36
CA ALA A 14 -28.86 -0.67 -6.18
C ALA A 14 -28.47 0.57 -5.38
N CYS A 15 -27.71 1.47 -5.99
CA CYS A 15 -27.39 2.77 -5.43
C CYS A 15 -28.70 3.56 -5.20
N PRO A 16 -28.96 4.07 -3.98
CA PRO A 16 -30.19 4.82 -3.70
C PRO A 16 -30.22 6.20 -4.37
N TYR A 17 -29.07 6.69 -4.88
CA TYR A 17 -28.95 8.00 -5.51
C TYR A 17 -29.09 7.97 -7.03
N CYS A 18 -28.58 6.92 -7.69
CA CYS A 18 -28.60 6.84 -9.17
C CYS A 18 -29.16 5.53 -9.73
N GLY A 19 -29.44 4.53 -8.89
CA GLY A 19 -30.02 3.24 -9.28
C GLY A 19 -29.04 2.22 -9.87
N SER A 20 -27.76 2.54 -10.04
CA SER A 20 -26.79 1.56 -10.56
C SER A 20 -26.55 0.41 -9.58
N MET A 21 -26.32 -0.81 -10.09
CA MET A 21 -25.96 -1.96 -9.26
C MET A 21 -24.48 -1.86 -8.87
N ASN A 22 -24.21 -1.91 -7.56
CA ASN A 22 -22.85 -1.90 -7.03
C ASN A 22 -22.65 -3.16 -6.16
N PRO A 23 -21.41 -3.68 -6.04
CA PRO A 23 -21.09 -4.71 -5.07
C PRO A 23 -21.51 -4.28 -3.66
N GLU A 24 -21.97 -5.21 -2.83
CA GLU A 24 -22.42 -4.91 -1.46
C GLU A 24 -21.30 -4.31 -0.60
N SER A 25 -20.04 -4.69 -0.86
CA SER A 25 -18.86 -4.15 -0.20
C SER A 25 -18.36 -2.80 -0.75
N ALA A 26 -19.03 -2.22 -1.75
CA ALA A 26 -18.59 -0.97 -2.35
C ALA A 26 -18.81 0.20 -1.37
N ALA A 27 -17.72 0.85 -0.94
CA ALA A 27 -17.81 2.06 -0.12
C ALA A 27 -18.41 3.25 -0.89
N TYR A 28 -18.25 3.27 -2.22
CA TYR A 28 -18.75 4.30 -3.11
C TYR A 28 -19.39 3.70 -4.35
N CYS A 29 -20.39 4.38 -4.89
CA CYS A 29 -21.02 4.03 -6.14
C CYS A 29 -20.03 4.24 -7.31
N MET A 30 -19.80 3.19 -8.10
CA MET A 30 -18.89 3.23 -9.25
C MET A 30 -19.40 4.09 -10.42
N THR A 31 -20.65 4.55 -10.35
CA THR A 31 -21.29 5.36 -11.42
C THR A 31 -21.42 6.83 -11.04
N CYS A 32 -21.93 7.14 -9.84
CA CYS A 32 -22.20 8.52 -9.42
C CYS A 32 -21.30 9.03 -8.29
N GLY A 33 -20.46 8.17 -7.70
CA GLY A 33 -19.55 8.52 -6.62
C GLY A 33 -20.22 8.71 -5.24
N ALA A 34 -21.53 8.48 -5.11
CA ALA A 34 -22.20 8.56 -3.83
C ALA A 34 -21.62 7.53 -2.84
N PHE A 35 -21.40 7.94 -1.60
CA PHE A 35 -20.99 7.03 -0.53
C PHE A 35 -22.12 6.04 -0.22
N LEU A 36 -21.77 4.75 -0.16
CA LEU A 36 -22.69 3.62 0.07
C LEU A 36 -22.36 2.83 1.34
N GLY A 37 -21.18 3.06 1.95
CA GLY A 37 -20.73 2.32 3.12
C GLY A 37 -21.57 2.59 4.36
N GLU A 38 -21.60 1.63 5.27
CA GLU A 38 -21.99 1.89 6.65
C GLU A 38 -20.87 2.70 7.31
N ARG A 39 -21.23 3.76 8.04
CA ARG A 39 -20.25 4.50 8.86
C ARG A 39 -19.92 3.66 10.08
N GLU A 40 -19.02 2.71 9.93
CA GLU A 40 -18.26 2.24 11.08
C GLU A 40 -17.44 3.46 11.54
N ALA A 41 -17.74 3.95 12.75
CA ALA A 41 -16.91 4.98 13.35
C ALA A 41 -15.50 4.39 13.43
N ASP A 42 -14.57 4.96 12.65
CA ASP A 42 -13.16 4.62 12.63
C ASP A 42 -12.56 4.82 14.03
N GLY A 43 -12.82 3.87 14.92
CA GLY A 43 -12.17 3.74 16.21
C GLY A 43 -10.81 3.12 15.95
N ILE A 44 -9.85 3.95 15.55
CA ILE A 44 -8.45 3.60 15.72
C ILE A 44 -8.24 3.57 17.24
N ALA A 45 -8.29 2.37 17.81
CA ALA A 45 -7.90 2.14 19.17
C ALA A 45 -6.38 2.38 19.27
N GLU A 46 -6.06 3.49 19.92
CA GLU A 46 -4.84 3.82 20.69
C GLU A 46 -3.46 3.63 20.01
N GLU A 47 -2.67 4.69 20.14
CA GLU A 47 -1.50 5.11 19.34
C GLU A 47 -0.20 4.31 19.54
N ASP A 48 -0.23 3.08 20.07
CA ASP A 48 1.00 2.46 20.60
C ASP A 48 1.65 1.35 19.73
N GLU A 49 1.02 0.86 18.66
CA GLU A 49 1.59 -0.26 17.86
C GLU A 49 1.99 0.11 16.41
N PHE A 50 1.68 1.32 15.95
CA PHE A 50 2.06 1.84 14.63
C PHE A 50 3.04 3.02 14.75
N ASP A 51 4.25 2.74 15.23
CA ASP A 51 5.33 3.71 15.28
C ASP A 51 5.92 3.95 13.88
N LEU A 52 5.30 4.88 13.14
CA LEU A 52 5.72 5.24 11.78
C LEU A 52 7.11 5.88 11.74
N GLU A 53 7.53 6.54 12.82
CA GLU A 53 8.81 7.26 12.88
C GLU A 53 9.98 6.28 13.00
N ASN A 54 9.79 5.17 13.73
CA ASN A 54 10.81 4.14 13.88
C ASN A 54 10.78 3.04 12.80
N ARG A 55 9.86 3.13 11.82
CA ARG A 55 9.77 2.18 10.70
C ARG A 55 10.69 2.59 9.54
N GLU A 56 11.98 2.31 9.67
CA GLU A 56 12.99 2.54 8.61
C GLU A 56 12.93 1.45 7.53
N LEU A 57 12.83 1.84 6.25
CA LEU A 57 12.89 0.90 5.11
C LEU A 57 14.33 0.52 4.76
N CYS A 58 14.52 -0.66 4.19
CA CYS A 58 15.80 -1.07 3.64
C CYS A 58 16.29 -0.09 2.55
N PRO A 59 17.55 0.40 2.62
CA PRO A 59 18.04 1.44 1.70
C PRO A 59 18.48 0.91 0.33
N ASP A 60 18.36 -0.39 0.04
CA ASP A 60 18.78 -0.97 -1.24
C ASP A 60 17.81 -0.68 -2.41
N GLY A 61 16.72 0.04 -2.17
CA GLY A 61 15.77 0.50 -3.19
C GLY A 61 14.93 -0.59 -3.87
N LEU A 62 15.20 -1.87 -3.60
CA LEU A 62 14.49 -3.02 -4.18
C LEU A 62 13.86 -3.92 -3.11
N CYS A 63 14.42 -3.97 -1.91
CA CYS A 63 13.90 -4.78 -0.83
C CYS A 63 12.69 -4.11 -0.18
N THR A 64 11.63 -4.88 0.07
CA THR A 64 10.40 -4.43 0.72
C THR A 64 10.47 -4.49 2.25
N GLY A 65 11.63 -4.86 2.81
CA GLY A 65 11.84 -5.05 4.23
C GLY A 65 12.11 -3.76 5.01
N ILE A 66 12.00 -3.87 6.34
CA ILE A 66 12.32 -2.79 7.28
C ILE A 66 13.57 -3.13 8.10
N ILE A 67 14.25 -2.10 8.61
CA ILE A 67 15.40 -2.26 9.50
C ILE A 67 14.91 -2.47 10.94
N VAL A 68 15.25 -3.63 11.50
CA VAL A 68 14.99 -3.97 12.91
C VAL A 68 16.29 -4.45 13.54
N LYS A 69 16.68 -3.84 14.66
CA LYS A 69 17.95 -4.15 15.35
C LYS A 69 19.18 -4.07 14.42
N GLY A 70 19.18 -3.08 13.52
CA GLY A 70 20.28 -2.81 12.59
C GLY A 70 20.37 -3.77 11.40
N ARG A 71 19.35 -4.60 11.14
CA ARG A 71 19.30 -5.51 9.98
C ARG A 71 17.93 -5.51 9.33
N CYS A 72 17.91 -5.70 8.01
CA CYS A 72 16.67 -5.85 7.25
C CYS A 72 15.97 -7.19 7.59
N THR A 73 14.65 -7.16 7.78
CA THR A 73 13.83 -8.36 8.09
C THR A 73 13.73 -9.35 6.92
N GLU A 74 13.88 -8.88 5.69
CA GLU A 74 13.72 -9.71 4.49
C GLU A 74 15.06 -10.21 3.94
N CYS A 75 16.04 -9.31 3.74
CA CYS A 75 17.32 -9.66 3.13
C CYS A 75 18.45 -9.93 4.14
N GLY A 76 18.27 -9.57 5.42
CA GLY A 76 19.22 -9.83 6.50
C GLY A 76 20.49 -8.96 6.52
N ARG A 77 20.67 -8.08 5.53
CA ARG A 77 21.79 -7.13 5.41
C ARG A 77 21.66 -5.97 6.41
N THR A 78 22.78 -5.37 6.78
CA THR A 78 22.81 -4.07 7.46
C THR A 78 22.50 -2.93 6.47
N PRO A 79 22.11 -1.74 6.94
CA PRO A 79 21.91 -0.58 6.08
C PRO A 79 23.13 -0.24 5.22
N GLU A 80 24.34 -0.41 5.76
CA GLU A 80 25.60 -0.15 5.05
C GLU A 80 25.84 -1.16 3.91
N GLU A 81 25.58 -2.44 4.17
CA GLU A 81 25.66 -3.51 3.16
C GLU A 81 24.59 -3.36 2.07
N ALA A 82 23.43 -2.80 2.41
CA ALA A 82 22.31 -2.54 1.50
C ALA A 82 22.50 -1.27 0.65
N ALA A 83 23.02 -0.19 1.24
CA ALA A 83 23.27 1.08 0.55
C ALA A 83 24.47 1.02 -0.41
N GLY A 84 25.42 0.12 -0.19
CA GLY A 84 26.64 -0.02 -1.00
C GLY A 84 26.45 -0.67 -2.39
N ALA A 85 25.23 -1.06 -2.76
CA ALA A 85 24.97 -1.69 -4.07
C ALA A 85 25.00 -0.70 -5.26
N ASP A 86 25.04 0.61 -5.01
CA ASP A 86 25.06 1.68 -6.03
C ASP A 86 26.38 2.49 -6.07
N ALA A 87 27.43 2.08 -5.35
CA ALA A 87 28.73 2.78 -5.39
C ALA A 87 29.57 2.45 -6.65
N SER A 88 28.95 2.53 -7.84
CA SER A 88 29.65 2.52 -9.14
C SER A 88 29.49 3.82 -9.93
N GLU A 89 29.09 4.91 -9.29
CA GLU A 89 29.31 6.25 -9.82
C GLU A 89 30.81 6.58 -9.80
N ALA A 90 31.45 6.36 -10.95
CA ALA A 90 32.78 6.83 -11.27
C ALA A 90 32.86 8.36 -11.11
N PRO A 91 33.96 8.93 -10.58
CA PRO A 91 34.22 10.34 -10.78
C PRO A 91 34.36 10.58 -12.29
N GLY A 92 33.41 11.33 -12.88
CA GLY A 92 33.46 11.72 -14.28
C GLY A 92 34.81 12.37 -14.64
N PRO A 93 35.35 12.15 -15.84
CA PRO A 93 36.67 12.69 -16.18
C PRO A 93 36.64 14.22 -16.13
N ALA A 94 37.61 14.79 -15.43
CA ALA A 94 37.91 16.21 -15.48
C ALA A 94 38.13 16.61 -16.95
N ALA A 95 37.26 17.46 -17.48
CA ALA A 95 37.46 18.09 -18.77
C ALA A 95 38.47 19.22 -18.61
N GLU A 96 39.64 19.07 -19.23
CA GLU A 96 40.60 20.15 -19.54
C GLU A 96 40.37 20.66 -20.96
#